data_AF-A0A8T3VDI9-F1
#
_entry.id   AF-A0A8T3VDI9-F1
#
_cell.length_a   1.000
_cell.length_b   1.000
_cell.length_c   1.000
_cell.angle_alpha   90.00
_cell.angle_beta   90.00
_cell.angle_gamma   90.00
#
_symmetry.space_group_name_H-M   'P 1'
#
loop_
_entity.id
_entity.type
_entity.pdbx_description
1 polymer ?
#
loop_
_entity_poly.entity_id
_entity_poly.type
_entity_poly.pdbx_seq_one_letter_code
_entity_poly.pdbx_strand_id
1 'polypeptide(L)'
;YVKTTTFNEHIDHTNIDKVIADSDIVIDALDNVLTRVIVSRKAKEKGIPYIHGAIHGTMGQITVFLPNSDKTYEEMFNLPSVGKELDDETIDALKNVTSGVPPVIGPTPNLIGCLEAFEAYKIITGVGKVTVAPKILTFDLLDLGSFSLDEI
;
A
#
# COMPACT_ATOMS: atom_id res chain seq x y z
N TYR A 1 -20.19 4.43 18.17
CA TYR A 1 -20.86 3.59 17.17
C TYR A 1 -20.02 3.60 15.89
N VAL A 2 -19.81 2.44 15.26
CA VAL A 2 -19.06 2.30 13.99
C VAL A 2 -20.07 2.03 12.88
N LYS A 3 -19.96 2.74 11.75
CA LYS A 3 -20.74 2.48 10.53
C LYS A 3 -19.81 1.83 9.50
N THR A 4 -20.27 0.76 8.88
CA THR A 4 -19.52 0.02 7.87
C THR A 4 -20.28 0.01 6.54
N THR A 5 -19.58 0.28 5.45
CA THR A 5 -20.07 0.11 4.07
C THR A 5 -19.19 -0.94 3.41
N THR A 6 -19.80 -1.94 2.75
CA THR A 6 -19.08 -3.05 2.13
C THR A 6 -19.35 -3.10 0.63
N PHE A 7 -18.32 -3.39 -0.15
CA PHE A 7 -18.40 -3.61 -1.58
C PHE A 7 -17.94 -5.05 -1.87
N ASN A 8 -18.83 -5.89 -2.42
CA ASN A 8 -18.50 -7.26 -2.81
C ASN A 8 -18.20 -7.31 -4.31
N GLU A 9 -17.09 -6.67 -4.70
CA GLU A 9 -16.62 -6.53 -6.07
C GLU A 9 -15.09 -6.46 -6.08
N HIS A 10 -14.45 -6.90 -7.18
CA HIS A 10 -13.03 -6.66 -7.37
C HIS A 10 -12.80 -5.20 -7.74
N ILE A 11 -11.77 -4.58 -7.15
CA ILE A 11 -11.41 -3.20 -7.47
C ILE A 11 -10.71 -3.16 -8.83
N ASP A 12 -11.19 -2.29 -9.72
CA ASP A 12 -10.58 -1.97 -11.00
C ASP A 12 -10.77 -0.50 -11.37
N HIS A 13 -10.35 -0.11 -12.58
CA HIS A 13 -10.44 1.28 -13.06
C HIS A 13 -11.88 1.80 -13.17
N THR A 14 -12.87 0.91 -13.28
CA THR A 14 -14.27 1.27 -13.50
C THR A 14 -15.02 1.56 -12.21
N ASN A 15 -14.59 0.99 -11.07
CA ASN A 15 -15.26 1.16 -9.79
C ASN A 15 -14.44 1.88 -8.71
N ILE A 16 -13.13 2.08 -8.91
CA ILE A 16 -12.25 2.68 -7.90
C ILE A 16 -12.76 4.05 -7.40
N ASP A 17 -13.27 4.89 -8.30
CA ASP A 17 -13.78 6.22 -7.96
C ASP A 17 -14.93 6.16 -6.95
N LYS A 18 -15.82 5.18 -7.09
CA LYS A 18 -16.94 4.95 -6.17
C LYS A 18 -16.45 4.38 -4.85
N VAL A 19 -15.50 3.45 -4.88
CA VAL A 19 -15.02 2.74 -3.68
C VAL A 19 -14.28 3.69 -2.73
N ILE A 20 -13.47 4.61 -3.25
CA ILE A 20 -12.64 5.50 -2.40
C ILE A 20 -13.18 6.94 -2.29
N ALA A 21 -14.35 7.24 -2.86
CA ALA A 21 -14.88 8.61 -3.04
C ALA A 21 -14.80 9.49 -1.78
N ASP A 22 -15.29 8.97 -0.66
CA ASP A 22 -15.46 9.71 0.61
C ASP A 22 -14.41 9.29 1.65
N SER A 23 -13.28 8.72 1.22
CA SER A 23 -12.24 8.22 2.14
C SER A 23 -11.27 9.33 2.52
N ASP A 24 -11.06 9.53 3.82
CA ASP A 24 -9.99 10.41 4.32
C ASP A 24 -8.61 9.76 4.21
N ILE A 25 -8.55 8.43 4.24
CA ILE A 25 -7.33 7.60 4.19
C ILE A 25 -7.67 6.28 3.50
N VAL A 26 -6.76 5.78 2.66
CA VAL A 26 -6.81 4.42 2.10
C VAL A 26 -5.77 3.54 2.79
N ILE A 27 -6.19 2.35 3.23
CA ILE A 27 -5.31 1.30 3.77
C ILE A 27 -5.23 0.16 2.75
N ASP A 28 -4.02 -0.16 2.30
CA ASP A 28 -3.73 -1.17 1.29
C ASP A 28 -3.56 -2.57 1.90
N ALA A 29 -4.65 -3.33 1.95
CA ALA A 29 -4.63 -4.75 2.27
C ALA A 29 -4.72 -5.65 1.02
N LEU A 30 -4.17 -5.21 -0.12
CA LEU A 30 -4.27 -5.90 -1.40
C LEU A 30 -3.13 -6.91 -1.60
N ASP A 31 -3.40 -7.94 -2.40
CA ASP A 31 -2.49 -9.07 -2.64
C ASP A 31 -1.82 -9.06 -4.02
N ASN A 32 -2.15 -8.10 -4.89
CA ASN A 32 -1.64 -8.04 -6.26
C ASN A 32 -1.22 -6.63 -6.67
N VAL A 33 -0.18 -6.55 -7.49
CA VAL A 33 0.47 -5.29 -7.88
C VAL A 33 -0.44 -4.40 -8.72
N LEU A 34 -1.23 -4.97 -9.63
CA LEU A 34 -2.11 -4.21 -10.52
C LEU A 34 -3.14 -3.40 -9.72
N THR A 35 -3.87 -4.03 -8.79
CA THR A 35 -4.85 -3.32 -7.96
C THR A 35 -4.19 -2.27 -7.09
N ARG A 36 -2.99 -2.53 -6.54
CA ARG A 36 -2.21 -1.52 -5.78
C ARG A 36 -1.88 -0.30 -6.64
N VAL A 37 -1.48 -0.49 -7.90
CA VAL A 37 -1.24 0.63 -8.85
C VAL A 37 -2.53 1.41 -9.10
N ILE A 38 -3.65 0.74 -9.36
CA ILE A 38 -4.95 1.40 -9.60
C ILE A 38 -5.35 2.25 -8.39
N VAL A 39 -5.31 1.67 -7.19
CA VAL A 39 -5.72 2.34 -5.95
C VAL A 39 -4.78 3.48 -5.59
N SER A 40 -3.46 3.27 -5.66
CA SER A 40 -2.47 4.30 -5.33
C SER A 40 -2.53 5.49 -6.29
N ARG A 41 -2.67 5.26 -7.61
CA ARG A 41 -2.89 6.33 -8.60
C ARG A 41 -4.13 7.15 -8.27
N LYS A 42 -5.26 6.48 -7.99
CA LYS A 42 -6.52 7.18 -7.71
C LYS A 42 -6.49 7.91 -6.36
N ALA A 43 -5.86 7.34 -5.35
CA ALA A 43 -5.66 8.00 -4.06
C ALA A 43 -4.82 9.28 -4.23
N LYS A 44 -3.71 9.22 -4.99
CA LYS A 44 -2.90 10.40 -5.32
C LYS A 44 -3.71 11.45 -6.08
N GLU A 45 -4.47 11.05 -7.11
CA GLU A 45 -5.34 11.94 -7.89
C GLU A 45 -6.34 12.69 -7.00
N LYS A 46 -6.96 11.99 -6.03
CA LYS A 46 -7.93 12.59 -5.10
C LYS A 46 -7.30 13.31 -3.91
N GLY A 47 -5.97 13.27 -3.76
CA GLY A 47 -5.29 13.84 -2.60
C GLY A 47 -5.56 13.09 -1.29
N ILE A 48 -5.80 11.77 -1.37
CA ILE A 48 -6.05 10.90 -0.22
C ILE A 48 -4.75 10.19 0.17
N PRO A 49 -4.30 10.26 1.44
CA PRO A 49 -3.22 9.43 1.96
C PRO A 49 -3.43 7.93 1.68
N TYR A 50 -2.41 7.29 1.14
CA TYR A 50 -2.39 5.86 0.84
C TYR A 50 -1.34 5.16 1.71
N ILE A 51 -1.79 4.31 2.64
CA ILE A 51 -0.94 3.53 3.52
C ILE A 51 -0.70 2.19 2.84
N HIS A 52 0.57 1.86 2.59
CA HIS A 52 0.99 0.64 1.92
C HIS A 52 1.60 -0.35 2.90
N GLY A 53 1.04 -1.54 2.99
CA GLY A 53 1.61 -2.71 3.65
C GLY A 53 1.91 -3.85 2.67
N ALA A 54 3.02 -4.56 2.88
CA ALA A 54 3.30 -5.80 2.16
C ALA A 54 4.09 -6.80 3.02
N ILE A 55 4.00 -8.08 2.65
CA ILE A 55 4.69 -9.17 3.34
C ILE A 55 5.35 -10.13 2.34
N HIS A 56 6.36 -10.84 2.81
CA HIS A 56 6.92 -12.02 2.17
C HIS A 56 7.47 -12.97 3.25
N GLY A 57 6.73 -14.04 3.56
CA GLY A 57 7.11 -15.00 4.60
C GLY A 57 7.10 -14.37 6.00
N THR A 58 8.28 -14.20 6.58
CA THR A 58 8.52 -13.54 7.88
C THR A 58 8.83 -12.06 7.76
N MET A 59 9.02 -11.57 6.53
CA MET A 59 9.33 -10.17 6.25
C MET A 59 8.07 -9.35 6.06
N GLY A 60 8.07 -8.13 6.58
CA GLY A 60 7.02 -7.14 6.39
C GLY A 60 7.61 -5.78 6.06
N GLN A 61 6.86 -4.97 5.33
CA GLN A 61 7.21 -3.58 5.05
C GLN A 61 5.99 -2.68 5.08
N ILE A 62 6.17 -1.44 5.53
CA ILE A 62 5.13 -0.42 5.58
C ILE A 62 5.70 0.97 5.25
N THR A 63 4.95 1.72 4.45
CA THR A 63 5.19 3.12 4.16
C THR A 63 3.87 3.85 3.89
N VAL A 64 3.90 5.17 3.90
CA VAL A 64 2.75 6.03 3.63
C VAL A 64 3.05 6.97 2.47
N PHE A 65 2.15 6.99 1.50
CA PHE A 65 2.15 7.94 0.41
C PHE A 65 1.11 9.03 0.71
N LEU A 66 1.58 10.14 1.28
CA LEU A 66 0.83 11.39 1.36
C LEU A 66 0.70 12.04 -0.04
N PRO A 67 -0.29 12.94 -0.25
CA PRO A 67 -0.49 13.63 -1.55
C PRO A 67 0.74 14.36 -2.08
N ASN A 68 1.62 14.81 -1.19
CA ASN A 68 2.85 15.54 -1.45
C ASN A 68 4.13 14.71 -1.21
N SER A 69 4.04 13.38 -1.19
CA SER A 69 5.23 12.52 -1.03
C SER A 69 6.20 12.68 -2.20
N ASP A 70 7.50 12.56 -1.92
CA ASP A 70 8.55 12.74 -2.92
C ASP A 70 8.50 11.67 -4.03
N LYS A 71 8.09 10.45 -3.69
CA LYS A 71 7.90 9.34 -4.62
C LYS A 71 6.46 8.83 -4.59
N THR A 72 5.97 8.38 -5.74
CA THR A 72 4.78 7.53 -5.84
C THR A 72 5.06 6.08 -5.49
N TYR A 73 4.01 5.29 -5.26
CA TYR A 73 4.12 3.83 -5.10
C TYR A 73 4.92 3.20 -6.25
N GLU A 74 4.60 3.57 -7.49
CA GLU A 74 5.26 3.03 -8.67
C GLU A 74 6.73 3.42 -8.76
N GLU A 75 7.07 4.69 -8.49
CA GLU A 75 8.46 5.18 -8.50
C GLU A 75 9.29 4.55 -7.37
N MET A 76 8.71 4.36 -6.19
CA MET A 76 9.40 3.78 -5.04
C MET A 76 9.77 2.32 -5.28
N PHE A 77 8.90 1.54 -5.91
CA PHE A 77 9.13 0.12 -6.19
C PHE A 77 9.62 -0.15 -7.62
N ASN A 78 10.01 0.90 -8.37
CA ASN A 78 10.51 0.82 -9.75
C ASN A 78 9.62 -0.03 -10.67
N LEU A 79 8.29 0.17 -10.59
CA LEU A 79 7.33 -0.63 -11.33
C LEU A 79 7.36 -0.33 -12.84
N PRO A 80 7.05 -1.32 -13.70
CA PRO A 80 7.08 -1.14 -15.16
C PRO A 80 6.08 -0.10 -15.70
N SER A 81 5.10 0.29 -14.87
CA SER A 81 4.06 1.27 -15.16
C SER A 81 4.44 2.72 -14.89
N VAL A 82 5.62 2.99 -14.31
CA VAL A 82 6.10 4.36 -14.04
C VAL A 82 6.06 5.20 -15.34
N GLY A 83 5.31 6.30 -15.29
CA GLY A 83 5.17 7.23 -16.42
C GLY A 83 4.39 6.69 -17.61
N LYS A 84 3.65 5.58 -17.46
CA LYS A 84 2.86 4.95 -18.52
C LYS A 84 1.37 4.87 -18.17
N GLU A 85 0.53 4.88 -19.20
CA GLU A 85 -0.88 4.52 -19.08
C GLU A 85 -1.05 3.03 -18.78
N LEU A 86 -2.19 2.64 -18.21
CA LEU A 86 -2.51 1.23 -17.96
C LEU A 86 -3.15 0.61 -19.22
N ASP A 87 -2.36 0.51 -20.28
CA ASP A 87 -2.71 -0.26 -21.48
C ASP A 87 -2.47 -1.78 -21.27
N ASP A 88 -2.88 -2.59 -22.25
CA ASP A 88 -2.79 -4.06 -22.16
C ASP A 88 -1.35 -4.53 -21.90
N GLU A 89 -0.35 -3.90 -22.54
CA GLU A 89 1.07 -4.24 -22.36
C GLU A 89 1.54 -3.91 -20.94
N THR A 90 1.22 -2.74 -20.42
CA THR A 90 1.59 -2.32 -19.06
C THR A 90 0.88 -3.16 -18.00
N ILE A 91 -0.39 -3.47 -18.21
CA ILE A 91 -1.18 -4.35 -17.33
C ILE A 91 -0.56 -5.74 -17.27
N ASP A 92 -0.20 -6.31 -18.42
CA ASP A 92 0.44 -7.63 -18.46
C ASP A 92 1.83 -7.59 -17.82
N ALA A 93 2.61 -6.53 -18.01
CA ALA A 93 3.88 -6.35 -17.30
C ALA A 93 3.69 -6.31 -15.78
N LEU A 94 2.66 -5.60 -15.27
CA LEU A 94 2.36 -5.51 -13.84
C LEU A 94 1.92 -6.85 -13.25
N LYS A 95 1.09 -7.61 -13.95
CA LYS A 95 0.66 -8.96 -13.51
C LYS A 95 1.83 -9.93 -13.36
N ASN A 96 2.88 -9.72 -14.14
CA ASN A 96 4.08 -10.56 -14.12
C ASN A 96 5.16 -10.12 -13.10
N VAL A 97 4.98 -8.98 -12.41
CA VAL A 97 5.93 -8.51 -11.37
C VAL A 97 6.05 -9.51 -10.22
N THR A 98 4.93 -10.09 -9.79
CA THR A 98 4.90 -11.13 -8.75
C THR A 98 4.65 -12.49 -9.39
N SER A 99 5.60 -13.40 -9.27
CA SER A 99 5.44 -14.78 -9.72
C SER A 99 5.00 -15.69 -8.57
N GLY A 100 3.82 -16.30 -8.71
CA GLY A 100 3.29 -17.26 -7.73
C GLY A 100 2.65 -16.63 -6.50
N VAL A 101 2.19 -17.48 -5.59
CA VAL A 101 1.63 -17.07 -4.30
C VAL A 101 2.79 -16.84 -3.33
N PRO A 102 2.97 -15.63 -2.77
CA PRO A 102 4.04 -15.39 -1.82
C PRO A 102 3.85 -16.28 -0.57
N PRO A 103 4.94 -16.72 0.08
CA PRO A 103 4.83 -17.43 1.35
C PRO A 103 4.16 -16.50 2.39
N VAL A 104 3.23 -17.05 3.18
CA VAL A 104 2.52 -16.30 4.23
C VAL A 104 2.57 -17.07 5.54
N ILE A 105 2.99 -16.38 6.60
CA ILE A 105 2.94 -16.87 7.98
C ILE A 105 2.02 -15.91 8.75
N GLY A 106 0.89 -16.40 9.26
CA GLY A 106 -0.22 -15.59 9.79
C GLY A 106 0.16 -14.39 10.69
N PRO A 107 1.13 -14.51 11.62
CA PRO A 107 1.64 -13.38 12.39
C PRO A 107 2.13 -12.18 11.57
N THR A 108 2.79 -12.40 10.43
CA THR A 108 3.40 -11.34 9.61
C THR A 108 2.36 -10.34 9.07
N PRO A 109 1.31 -10.75 8.33
CA PRO A 109 0.27 -9.81 7.88
C PRO A 109 -0.53 -9.21 9.06
N ASN A 110 -0.62 -9.91 10.19
CA ASN A 110 -1.27 -9.38 11.39
C ASN A 110 -0.51 -8.16 11.94
N LEU A 111 0.82 -8.26 12.01
CA LEU A 111 1.67 -7.14 12.40
C LEU A 111 1.60 -5.99 11.39
N ILE A 112 1.61 -6.29 10.09
CA ILE A 112 1.43 -5.24 9.06
C ILE A 112 0.09 -4.53 9.22
N GLY A 113 -1.03 -5.25 9.34
CA GLY A 113 -2.33 -4.63 9.55
C GLY A 113 -2.39 -3.77 10.82
N CYS A 114 -1.73 -4.18 11.90
CA CYS A 114 -1.57 -3.36 13.11
C CYS A 114 -0.77 -2.08 12.84
N LEU A 115 0.33 -2.16 12.10
CA LEU A 115 1.16 -1.01 11.76
C LEU A 115 0.43 -0.05 10.81
N GLU A 116 -0.32 -0.57 9.83
CA GLU A 116 -1.12 0.24 8.91
C GLU A 116 -2.22 1.02 9.65
N ALA A 117 -2.94 0.34 10.55
CA ALA A 117 -3.90 0.99 11.42
C ALA A 117 -3.24 2.08 12.30
N PHE A 118 -2.00 1.87 12.72
CA PHE A 118 -1.26 2.85 13.53
C PHE A 118 -0.76 4.04 12.69
N GLU A 119 -0.37 3.85 11.43
CA GLU A 119 -0.12 4.96 10.50
C GLU A 119 -1.39 5.79 10.29
N ALA A 120 -2.55 5.15 10.13
CA ALA A 120 -3.84 5.85 10.02
C ALA A 120 -4.13 6.67 11.29
N TYR A 121 -3.88 6.09 12.48
CA TYR A 121 -3.98 6.83 13.75
C TYR A 121 -3.09 8.09 13.75
N LYS A 122 -1.83 7.98 13.34
CA LYS A 122 -0.90 9.14 13.30
C LYS A 122 -1.40 10.22 12.36
N ILE A 123 -1.93 9.85 11.19
CA ILE A 123 -2.50 10.79 10.21
C ILE A 123 -3.74 11.48 10.79
N ILE A 124 -4.70 10.72 11.34
CA ILE A 124 -5.97 11.26 11.87
C ILE A 124 -5.73 12.19 13.07
N THR A 125 -4.81 11.81 13.95
CA THR A 125 -4.58 12.55 15.21
C THR A 125 -3.53 13.64 15.11
N GLY A 126 -2.67 13.59 14.09
CA GLY A 126 -1.50 14.47 13.97
C GLY A 126 -0.41 14.20 15.03
N VAL A 127 -0.49 13.09 15.77
CA VAL A 127 0.48 12.73 16.82
C VAL A 127 1.55 11.80 16.26
N GLY A 128 2.82 12.08 16.59
CA GLY A 128 3.96 11.29 16.15
C GLY A 128 4.46 11.69 14.76
N LYS A 129 5.25 10.81 14.12
CA LYS A 129 5.77 11.01 12.76
C LYS A 129 5.30 9.88 11.87
N VAL A 130 4.63 10.23 10.78
CA VAL A 130 4.18 9.29 9.75
C VAL A 130 5.40 8.77 8.99
N THR A 131 5.39 7.48 8.63
CA THR A 131 6.49 6.84 7.86
C THR A 131 6.30 7.15 6.37
N VAL A 132 6.52 8.41 5.99
CA VAL A 132 6.23 8.90 4.63
C VAL A 132 7.31 8.45 3.66
N ALA A 133 6.89 7.95 2.48
CA ALA A 133 7.78 7.63 1.37
C ALA A 133 8.69 8.84 1.03
N PRO A 134 10.00 8.63 0.75
CA PRO A 134 10.65 7.36 0.40
C PRO A 134 11.10 6.51 1.61
N LYS A 135 10.75 6.89 2.84
CA LYS A 135 11.06 6.07 4.02
C LYS A 135 10.15 4.86 4.09
N ILE A 136 10.73 3.72 4.43
CA ILE A 136 10.02 2.46 4.62
C ILE A 136 10.46 1.82 5.93
N LEU A 137 9.50 1.44 6.76
CA LEU A 137 9.75 0.61 7.92
C LEU A 137 9.68 -0.84 7.44
N THR A 138 10.78 -1.59 7.59
CA THR A 138 10.81 -3.02 7.28
C THR A 138 11.06 -3.83 8.53
N PHE A 139 10.64 -5.09 8.51
CA PHE A 139 11.00 -6.04 9.53
C PHE A 139 11.18 -7.46 9.01
N ASP A 140 11.97 -8.26 9.73
CA ASP A 140 12.01 -9.73 9.61
C ASP A 140 11.86 -10.35 11.00
N LEU A 141 10.83 -11.18 11.18
CA LEU A 141 10.55 -11.85 12.45
C LEU A 141 11.56 -12.94 12.82
N LEU A 142 12.47 -13.30 11.92
CA LEU A 142 13.59 -14.21 12.20
C LEU A 142 14.85 -13.47 12.67
N ASP A 143 14.94 -12.16 12.43
CA ASP A 143 16.06 -11.34 12.90
C ASP A 143 15.81 -10.83 14.34
N LEU A 144 16.86 -10.81 15.14
CA LEU A 144 16.86 -10.25 16.50
C LEU A 144 16.74 -8.72 16.49
N GLY A 145 17.24 -8.07 15.43
CA GLY A 145 17.07 -6.64 15.17
C GLY A 145 15.84 -6.37 14.31
N SER A 146 14.67 -6.87 14.72
CA SER A 146 13.59 -7.14 13.77
C SER A 146 13.09 -5.93 12.98
N PHE A 147 13.22 -4.67 13.43
CA PHE A 147 12.72 -3.49 12.71
C PHE A 147 13.84 -2.55 12.24
N SER A 148 13.81 -2.15 10.97
CA SER A 148 14.69 -1.12 10.40
C SER A 148 13.88 -0.03 9.69
N LEU A 149 14.40 1.20 9.71
CA LEU A 149 13.86 2.32 8.93
C LEU A 149 14.86 2.67 7.84
N ASP A 150 14.48 2.43 6.60
CA ASP A 150 15.32 2.59 5.42
C ASP A 150 14.75 3.66 4.48
N GLU A 151 15.57 4.15 3.55
CA GLU A 151 15.17 5.09 2.50
C GLU A 151 15.57 4.49 1.14
N ILE A 152 14.60 4.26 0.25
CA ILE A 152 14.77 3.50 -1.01
C ILE A 152 14.32 4.29 -2.24
#